data_AF-A0AA92IEJ2-F1
#
_entry.id   AF-A0AA92IEJ2-F1
#
_cell.length_a   1.000
_cell.length_b   1.000
_cell.length_c   1.000
_cell.angle_alpha   90.00
_cell.angle_beta   90.00
_cell.angle_gamma   90.00
#
_symmetry.space_group_name_H-M   'P 1'
#
loop_
_entity.id
_entity.type
_entity.pdbx_description
1 polymer ?
#
loop_
_entity_poly.entity_id
_entity_poly.type
_entity_poly.pdbx_seq_one_letter_code
_entity_poly.pdbx_strand_id
1 'polypeptide(L)' 'MSFITTTLCIANRVDVKPVKFCRSSDGSRVLATQSIVVTLEDGKGLELNIHLAEGTTPLAAGEAVVFPSVDEVMA' A
#
# COMPACT_ATOMS: atom_id res chain seq x y z
N MET A 1 21.88 1.43 2.15
CA MET A 1 20.50 1.40 2.67
C MET A 1 19.84 2.70 2.25
N SER A 2 18.74 2.63 1.50
CA SER A 2 17.92 3.80 1.20
C SER A 2 16.85 3.91 2.29
N PHE A 3 16.70 5.09 2.87
CA PHE A 3 15.65 5.36 3.85
C PHE A 3 14.89 6.62 3.41
N ILE A 4 13.59 6.65 3.74
CA ILE A 4 12.75 7.83 3.57
C ILE A 4 12.33 8.25 4.96
N THR A 5 12.89 9.35 5.45
CA THR A 5 12.42 10.01 6.67
C THR A 5 11.65 11.24 6.25
N THR A 6 10.37 11.30 6.62
CA THR A 6 9.53 12.47 6.38
C THR A 6 8.79 12.83 7.65
N THR A 7 8.76 14.11 7.98
CA THR A 7 7.85 14.69 8.96
C THR A 7 6.75 15.39 8.17
N LEU A 8 5.60 14.72 8.05
CA LEU A 8 4.39 15.42 7.69
C LEU A 8 3.90 16.21 8.91
N CYS A 9 3.31 17.37 8.66
CA CYS A 9 2.60 18.21 9.61
C CYS A 9 1.62 17.44 10.52
N ILE A 10 0.93 18.15 11.43
CA ILE A 10 -0.05 17.52 12.32
C ILE A 10 -1.13 16.81 11.48
N ALA A 11 -1.16 15.49 11.58
CA ALA A 11 -2.17 14.65 10.95
C ALA A 11 -3.41 14.61 11.84
N ASN A 12 -4.56 14.96 11.27
CA ASN A 12 -5.85 14.85 11.93
C ASN A 12 -6.36 13.40 11.90
N ARG A 13 -6.06 12.65 10.82
CA ARG A 13 -6.40 11.22 10.70
C ARG A 13 -5.37 10.48 9.85
N VAL A 14 -5.07 9.23 10.20
CA VAL A 14 -4.27 8.31 9.40
C VAL A 14 -5.08 7.04 9.14
N ASP A 15 -5.29 6.73 7.87
CA ASP A 15 -6.00 5.53 7.41
C ASP A 15 -5.02 4.60 6.68
N VAL A 16 -4.70 3.46 7.27
CA VAL A 16 -3.97 2.38 6.60
C VAL A 16 -5.00 1.47 5.93
N LYS A 17 -5.01 1.42 4.59
CA LYS A 17 -5.99 0.63 3.83
C LYS A 17 -5.60 -0.86 3.80
N PRO A 18 -6.48 -1.79 3.41
CA PRO A 18 -6.06 -3.16 3.11
C PRO A 18 -5.10 -3.20 1.91
N VAL A 19 -4.27 -4.25 1.83
CA VAL A 19 -3.45 -4.53 0.64
C VAL A 19 -4.38 -4.83 -0.53
N LYS A 20 -4.13 -4.18 -1.66
CA LYS A 20 -4.82 -4.44 -2.93
C LYS A 20 -3.88 -5.19 -3.87
N PHE A 21 -4.42 -6.23 -4.52
CA PHE A 21 -3.72 -6.96 -5.57
C PHE A 21 -4.27 -6.53 -6.92
N CYS A 22 -3.38 -6.16 -7.85
CA CYS A 22 -3.74 -5.84 -9.22
C CYS A 22 -2.76 -6.50 -10.18
N ARG A 23 -3.20 -6.75 -11.42
CA ARG A 23 -2.28 -7.17 -12.48
C ARG A 23 -1.43 -5.99 -12.93
N SER A 24 -0.19 -6.26 -13.31
CA SER A 24 0.63 -5.29 -14.03
C SER A 24 0.01 -4.96 -15.39
N SER A 25 0.40 -3.83 -15.97
CA SER A 25 -0.17 -3.36 -17.25
C SER A 25 0.03 -4.32 -18.42
N ASP A 26 1.07 -5.16 -18.37
CA ASP A 26 1.34 -6.22 -19.35
C ASP A 26 0.67 -7.56 -18.99
N GLY A 27 -0.06 -7.62 -17.88
CA GLY A 27 -0.77 -8.80 -17.38
C GLY A 27 0.12 -9.94 -16.88
N SER A 28 1.45 -9.76 -16.87
CA SER A 28 2.41 -10.83 -16.62
C SER A 28 2.61 -11.17 -15.15
N ARG A 29 2.26 -10.24 -14.24
CA ARG A 29 2.51 -10.37 -12.80
C ARG A 29 1.41 -9.71 -11.99
N VAL A 30 1.32 -10.14 -10.73
CA VAL A 30 0.52 -9.47 -9.70
C VAL A 30 1.40 -8.44 -8.98
N LEU A 31 0.80 -7.33 -8.57
CA LEU A 31 1.39 -6.32 -7.71
C LEU A 31 0.56 -6.22 -6.44
N ALA A 32 1.22 -6.24 -5.28
CA ALA A 32 0.60 -5.96 -4.00
C ALA A 32 0.85 -4.49 -3.64
N THR A 33 -0.20 -3.72 -3.39
CA THR A 33 -0.10 -2.30 -3.05
C THR A 33 -0.77 -2.00 -1.73
N GLN A 34 -0.04 -1.35 -0.83
CA GLN A 34 -0.50 -0.85 0.45
C GLN A 34 -0.61 0.68 0.39
N SER A 35 -1.82 1.20 0.59
CA SER A 35 -2.07 2.65 0.62
C SER A 35 -2.17 3.15 2.06
N ILE A 36 -1.50 4.26 2.34
CA ILE A 36 -1.62 5.02 3.60
C ILE A 36 -2.16 6.40 3.23
N VAL A 37 -3.33 6.75 3.78
CA VAL A 37 -3.95 8.06 3.56
C VAL A 37 -3.81 8.87 4.84
N VAL A 38 -3.16 10.03 4.74
CA VAL A 38 -3.00 10.98 5.83
C VAL A 38 -3.90 12.18 5.56
N THR A 39 -4.84 12.44 6.46
CA THR A 39 -5.70 13.64 6.42
C THR A 39 -5.10 14.68 7.35
N LEU A 40 -4.85 15.88 6.83
CA LEU A 40 -4.31 17.03 7.55
C LEU A 40 -5.42 17.79 8.30
N GLU A 41 -5.04 18.69 9.20
CA GLU A 41 -6.00 19.56 9.92
C GLU A 41 -6.87 20.42 9.01
N ASP A 42 -6.35 20.86 7.86
CA ASP A 42 -7.11 21.65 6.87
C ASP A 42 -8.08 20.80 6.03
N GLY A 43 -8.18 19.50 6.33
CA GLY A 43 -9.01 18.54 5.63
C GLY A 43 -8.42 18.01 4.32
N LYS A 44 -7.24 18.49 3.89
CA LYS A 44 -6.56 17.94 2.70
C LYS A 44 -5.92 16.60 3.02
N GLY A 45 -5.72 15.79 1.98
CA GLY A 45 -5.13 14.46 2.09
C GLY A 45 -3.79 14.33 1.37
N LEU A 46 -2.93 13.47 1.89
CA LEU A 46 -1.83 12.87 1.15
C LEU A 46 -2.02 11.35 1.12
N GLU A 47 -1.77 10.73 -0.03
CA GLU A 47 -1.80 9.29 -0.18
C GLU A 47 -0.41 8.78 -0.56
N LEU A 48 0.11 7.86 0.25
CA LEU A 48 1.33 7.12 -0.04
C LEU A 48 0.96 5.70 -0.47
N ASN A 49 1.32 5.35 -1.70
CA ASN A 49 1.15 4.01 -2.25
C ASN A 49 2.50 3.27 -2.25
N ILE A 50 2.54 2.10 -1.61
CA ILE A 50 3.75 1.31 -1.44
C ILE A 50 3.54 -0.05 -2.10
N HIS A 51 4.41 -0.41 -3.04
CA HIS A 51 4.44 -1.76 -3.60
C HIS A 51 5.19 -2.70 -2.65
N LEU A 52 4.52 -3.77 -2.23
CA LEU A 52 5.05 -4.74 -1.30
C LEU A 52 5.60 -5.95 -2.05
N ALA A 53 6.74 -6.47 -1.59
CA ALA A 53 7.25 -7.76 -2.03
C ALA A 53 6.52 -8.90 -1.31
N GLU A 54 6.50 -10.07 -1.92
CA GLU A 54 5.99 -11.29 -1.27
C GLU A 54 6.73 -11.56 0.06
N GLY A 55 5.99 -12.04 1.06
CA GLY A 55 6.49 -12.27 2.42
C GLY A 55 6.61 -11.02 3.28
N THR A 56 6.40 -9.81 2.73
CA THR A 56 6.42 -8.57 3.51
C THR A 56 5.21 -8.51 4.43
N THR A 57 5.39 -8.16 5.71
CA THR A 57 4.26 -7.89 6.60
C THR A 57 3.68 -6.50 6.30
N PRO A 58 2.43 -6.39 5.82
CA PRO A 58 1.78 -5.12 5.55
C PRO A 58 1.34 -4.46 6.86
N LEU A 59 1.27 -3.13 6.83
CA LEU A 59 0.92 -2.33 8.00
C LEU A 59 -0.49 -2.60 8.53
N ALA A 60 -1.41 -3.01 7.65
CA ALA A 60 -2.82 -3.19 8.00
C ALA A 60 -3.15 -4.55 8.65
N ALA A 61 -2.48 -5.63 8.24
CA ALA A 61 -2.97 -6.99 8.50
C ALA A 61 -2.12 -7.84 9.44
N GLY A 62 -0.88 -7.44 9.76
CA GLY A 62 0.00 -8.21 10.66
C GLY A 62 0.45 -9.58 10.12
N GLU A 63 -0.21 -10.13 9.12
CA GLU A 63 0.13 -11.36 8.40
C GLU A 63 0.94 -11.06 7.13
N ALA A 64 1.90 -11.93 6.79
CA ALA A 64 2.75 -11.73 5.62
C ALA A 64 1.94 -11.73 4.30
N VAL A 65 2.30 -10.84 3.37
CA VAL A 65 1.70 -10.78 2.03
C VAL A 65 2.01 -12.08 1.29
N VAL A 66 0.96 -12.77 0.85
CA VAL A 66 1.02 -13.92 -0.05
C VAL A 66 0.43 -13.48 -1.39
N PHE A 67 1.15 -13.70 -2.48
CA PHE A 67 0.67 -13.29 -3.80
C PHE A 67 -0.33 -14.31 -4.31
N PRO A 68 -1.55 -13.88 -4.70
CA PRO A 68 -2.43 -14.74 -5.47
C PRO A 68 -1.81 -15.03 -6.84
N SER A 69 -2.24 -16.11 -7.48
CA SER A 69 -1.92 -16.37 -8.89
C SER A 69 -2.48 -15.27 -9.78
N VAL A 70 -1.90 -15.12 -10.98
CA VAL A 70 -2.37 -14.12 -11.95
C VAL A 70 -3.85 -14.33 -12.27
N ASP A 71 -4.29 -15.58 -12.42
CA ASP A 71 -5.66 -15.94 -12.78
C ASP A 71 -6.69 -15.61 -11.69
N GLU A 72 -6.29 -15.55 -10.42
CA GLU A 72 -7.16 -15.19 -9.29
C GLU A 72 -7.41 -13.69 -9.17
N VAL A 73 -6.56 -12.86 -9.80
CA VAL A 73 -6.73 -11.40 -9.82
C VAL A 73 -7.50 -11.02 -11.07
N MET A 74 -8.70 -10.43 -10.91
CA MET A 74 -9.45 -9.91 -12.05
C MET A 74 -8.69 -8.77 -12.74
N ALA A 75 -8.80 -8.71 -14.08
CA ALA A 75 -8.22 -7.65 -14.90
C ALA A 75 -8.94 -6.32 -14.70
#